data_AF-A0A9R1NTQ9-F1
#
_entry.id   AF-A0A9R1NTQ9-F1
#
_cell.length_a   1.000
_cell.length_b   1.000
_cell.length_c   1.000
_cell.angle_alpha   90.00
_cell.angle_beta   90.00
_cell.angle_gamma   90.00
#
_symmetry.space_group_name_H-M   'P 1'
#
loop_
_entity.id
_entity.type
_entity.pdbx_description
1 polymer ?
#
loop_
_entity_poly.entity_id
_entity_poly.type
_entity_poly.pdbx_seq_one_letter_code
_entity_poly.pdbx_strand_id
1 'polypeptide(L)'
;MRKKNRNLRSSGGDEGGITSGLSSRHPFSIPKRNGFVSVGESCILKTNHFKPSTYCDNIYRYEVFMNYEFLSSGPSHATAISCGVKRAVMRKLCKMYRESHLRGRRPAYDGRNRLYASGPFSFESETFVITLQNEEDSLDYGQTPQRPTTVFSVTITYNAFLTGAIDSEEFIQACNTVLCESPIEGHFRVGRSFYRSSAMFHELGGGLKGCCGFYRSIQRSQMGLSLNIDTSYKAFIKPQLVIDFVAELLCRRISDGPINYIERLKIAKALHGIKVYVTHRGDVRKKYRISGLSSEGASKLSFPVGDHGTQKTVMQYFQEKHGYDIQHFVLPCLQVGNQQRPNYLPMEVCKIAEGQHYREQLNEEQLSALREVTCQRPIEKELAILQTSKLYNADPYTKEFGITFYNKLTTVEGRVLPPPYLKFLDRTGKNDVLVLPKVGKWDMWCKKMVNGGVVNTWACINFAWEVTDAHALNFCDELVLMCNVSGMA
;
A
#
# COMPACT_ATOMS: atom_id res chain seq x y z
N MET A 1 19.13 -26.53 -1.45
CA MET A 1 18.08 -26.89 -0.47
C MET A 1 17.93 -25.78 0.55
N ARG A 2 16.92 -24.90 0.42
CA ARG A 2 16.59 -23.86 1.41
C ARG A 2 15.14 -24.02 1.84
N LYS A 3 14.96 -24.31 3.13
CA LYS A 3 13.67 -24.60 3.78
C LYS A 3 12.76 -23.38 3.72
N LYS A 4 11.56 -23.58 3.17
CA LYS A 4 10.41 -22.68 3.23
C LYS A 4 9.86 -22.66 4.65
N ASN A 5 9.91 -21.53 5.36
CA ASN A 5 9.01 -21.29 6.48
C ASN A 5 7.68 -20.76 5.94
N ARG A 6 6.71 -21.67 5.80
CA ARG A 6 5.30 -21.35 5.59
C ARG A 6 4.69 -20.95 6.93
N ASN A 7 4.22 -19.71 7.02
CA ASN A 7 3.32 -19.28 8.08
C ASN A 7 2.00 -20.06 7.95
N LEU A 8 1.73 -20.95 8.91
CA LEU A 8 0.44 -21.59 9.08
C LEU A 8 -0.59 -20.56 9.58
N ARG A 9 -1.74 -20.55 8.91
CA ARG A 9 -3.00 -20.04 9.43
C ARG A 9 -3.51 -21.04 10.48
N SER A 10 -3.83 -20.59 11.69
CA SER A 10 -4.58 -21.41 12.65
C SER A 10 -6.08 -21.12 12.50
N SER A 11 -6.80 -22.13 12.04
CA SER A 11 -8.25 -22.29 12.21
C SER A 11 -8.55 -22.72 13.66
N GLY A 12 -9.70 -22.33 14.20
CA GLY A 12 -10.11 -22.69 15.56
C GLY A 12 -10.79 -24.07 15.69
N GLY A 13 -10.94 -24.48 16.95
CA GLY A 13 -11.84 -25.54 17.43
C GLY A 13 -11.12 -26.68 18.16
N ASP A 14 -11.10 -26.67 19.50
CA ASP A 14 -11.83 -27.67 20.30
C ASP A 14 -11.70 -27.45 21.83
N GLU A 15 -12.78 -27.82 22.53
CA GLU A 15 -13.00 -27.74 23.97
C GLU A 15 -12.12 -28.70 24.77
N GLY A 16 -11.68 -28.27 25.96
CA GLY A 16 -11.02 -29.12 26.94
C GLY A 16 -10.67 -28.32 28.19
N GLY A 17 -11.49 -28.45 29.23
CA GLY A 17 -11.31 -27.78 30.50
C GLY A 17 -10.02 -28.19 31.21
N ILE A 18 -9.21 -27.21 31.61
CA ILE A 18 -8.14 -27.38 32.60
C ILE A 18 -8.22 -26.24 33.61
N THR A 19 -8.34 -26.68 34.85
CA THR A 19 -8.21 -26.06 36.16
C THR A 19 -7.53 -24.69 36.25
N SER A 20 -8.13 -23.89 37.14
CA SER A 20 -7.67 -22.61 37.68
C SER A 20 -6.16 -22.58 38.00
N GLY A 21 -5.37 -22.02 37.08
CA GLY A 21 -4.04 -21.49 37.36
C GLY A 21 -4.14 -20.01 37.71
N LEU A 22 -3.65 -19.62 38.89
CA LEU A 22 -3.48 -18.23 39.30
C LEU A 22 -2.64 -17.48 38.23
N SER A 23 -3.31 -16.69 37.39
CA SER A 23 -2.63 -15.73 36.54
C SER A 23 -2.20 -14.56 37.43
N SER A 24 -0.94 -14.56 37.88
CA SER A 24 -0.29 -13.36 38.38
C SER A 24 -0.14 -12.37 37.23
N ARG A 25 -1.22 -11.64 36.95
CA ARG A 25 -1.20 -10.48 36.06
C ARG A 25 -0.47 -9.35 36.79
N HIS A 26 0.85 -9.39 36.85
CA HIS A 26 1.58 -8.14 36.99
C HIS A 26 1.37 -7.38 35.68
N PRO A 27 0.66 -6.24 35.68
CA PRO A 27 0.56 -5.43 34.48
C PRO A 27 1.96 -4.94 34.16
N PHE A 28 2.53 -5.39 33.05
CA PHE A 28 3.74 -4.80 32.48
C PHE A 28 3.40 -3.35 32.09
N SER A 29 3.62 -2.42 33.02
CA SER A 29 3.50 -0.99 32.72
C SER A 29 4.76 -0.55 31.99
N ILE A 30 4.59 0.12 30.85
CA ILE A 30 5.72 0.77 30.17
C ILE A 30 6.33 1.78 31.15
N PRO A 31 7.64 1.70 31.45
CA PRO A 31 8.27 2.59 32.42
C PRO A 31 8.12 4.04 31.96
N LYS A 32 7.79 4.93 32.91
CA LYS A 32 7.71 6.36 32.65
C LYS A 32 9.12 6.91 32.42
N ARG A 33 9.21 7.99 31.64
CA ARG A 33 10.48 8.69 31.41
C ARG A 33 10.94 9.34 32.72
N ASN A 34 12.16 9.02 33.17
CA ASN A 34 12.72 9.52 34.44
C ASN A 34 13.40 10.90 34.35
N GLY A 35 13.56 11.47 33.14
CA GLY A 35 14.19 12.79 32.94
C GLY A 35 14.63 13.05 31.50
N PHE A 36 15.37 14.15 31.30
CA PHE A 36 15.97 14.54 30.02
C PHE A 36 17.50 14.49 30.10
N VAL A 37 18.15 14.18 28.97
CA VAL A 37 19.61 14.09 28.87
C VAL A 37 20.22 15.48 28.70
N SER A 38 21.27 15.79 29.48
CA SER A 38 22.04 17.04 29.40
C SER A 38 23.39 16.90 28.69
N VAL A 39 23.81 15.67 28.34
CA VAL A 39 25.10 15.39 27.69
C VAL A 39 25.04 15.67 26.19
N GLY A 40 26.16 16.10 25.60
CA GLY A 40 26.31 16.36 24.16
C GLY A 40 26.11 17.82 23.78
N GLU A 41 26.49 18.17 22.56
CA GLU A 41 26.36 19.53 22.02
C GLU A 41 24.91 19.79 21.60
N SER A 42 24.35 20.95 21.97
CA SER A 42 22.99 21.34 21.57
C SER A 42 22.95 21.73 20.10
N CYS A 43 21.90 21.29 19.41
CA CYS A 43 21.63 21.68 18.03
C CYS A 43 20.13 21.86 17.79
N ILE A 44 19.79 22.70 16.81
CA ILE A 44 18.39 22.93 16.45
C ILE A 44 18.01 22.03 15.28
N LEU A 45 16.97 21.21 15.47
CA LEU A 45 16.46 20.29 14.47
C LEU A 45 15.07 20.73 14.00
N LYS A 46 14.80 20.59 12.71
CA LYS A 46 13.44 20.64 12.18
C LYS A 46 12.91 19.21 12.07
N THR A 47 11.70 19.00 12.54
CA THR A 47 11.01 17.72 12.43
C THR A 47 9.89 17.82 11.41
N ASN A 48 9.54 16.71 10.79
CA ASN A 48 8.40 16.60 9.88
C ASN A 48 7.04 16.56 10.60
N HIS A 49 6.99 17.12 11.81
CA HIS A 49 5.80 17.28 12.63
C HIS A 49 5.29 18.72 12.54
N PHE A 50 3.97 18.85 12.47
CA PHE A 50 3.25 20.11 12.47
C PHE A 50 2.37 20.20 13.72
N LYS A 51 2.57 21.25 14.52
CA LYS A 51 1.72 21.51 15.68
C LYS A 51 0.34 22.01 15.21
N PRO A 52 -0.77 21.46 15.71
CA PRO A 52 -2.09 22.04 15.50
C PRO A 52 -2.15 23.44 16.12
N SER A 53 -2.68 24.42 15.38
CA SER A 53 -3.02 25.74 15.93
C SER A 53 -4.34 25.68 16.70
N THR A 54 -5.32 24.95 16.17
CA THR A 54 -6.62 24.69 16.81
C THR A 54 -7.12 23.29 16.44
N TYR A 55 -7.98 22.71 17.25
CA TYR A 55 -8.79 21.53 16.91
C TYR A 55 -10.07 21.54 17.77
N CYS A 56 -11.14 20.88 17.31
CA CYS A 56 -12.33 20.70 18.14
C CYS A 56 -12.05 19.70 19.25
N ASP A 57 -12.30 20.10 20.50
CA ASP A 57 -12.14 19.23 21.67
C ASP A 57 -13.27 18.22 21.84
N ASN A 58 -14.30 18.29 20.98
CA ASN A 58 -15.53 17.53 21.13
C ASN A 58 -15.88 16.85 19.80
N ILE A 59 -15.78 15.52 19.76
CA ILE A 59 -16.13 14.73 18.57
C ILE A 59 -17.24 13.74 18.94
N TYR A 60 -18.33 13.75 18.17
CA TYR A 60 -19.41 12.79 18.31
C TYR A 60 -19.12 11.57 17.44
N ARG A 61 -19.10 10.39 18.05
CA ARG A 61 -18.92 9.11 17.37
C ARG A 61 -20.26 8.40 17.21
N TYR A 62 -20.49 7.93 16.00
CA TYR A 62 -21.63 7.12 15.59
C TYR A 62 -21.14 5.77 15.06
N GLU A 63 -21.93 4.74 15.29
CA GLU A 63 -21.75 3.43 14.67
C GLU A 63 -22.59 3.35 13.38
N VAL A 64 -22.01 2.75 12.34
CA VAL A 64 -22.64 2.60 11.02
C VAL A 64 -22.74 1.14 10.67
N PHE A 65 -23.97 0.70 10.41
CA PHE A 65 -24.28 -0.63 9.90
C PHE A 65 -24.84 -0.51 8.48
N MET A 66 -24.36 -1.37 7.57
CA MET A 66 -24.75 -1.33 6.15
C MET A 66 -25.10 -2.73 5.67
N ASN A 67 -26.33 -2.88 5.19
CA ASN A 67 -26.83 -4.05 4.49
C ASN A 67 -27.25 -3.67 3.07
N TYR A 68 -27.40 -4.67 2.21
CA TYR A 68 -27.88 -4.45 0.85
C TYR A 68 -28.74 -5.62 0.40
N GLU A 69 -29.71 -5.32 -0.47
CA GLU A 69 -30.54 -6.32 -1.14
C GLU A 69 -30.26 -6.28 -2.64
N PHE A 70 -30.09 -7.46 -3.26
CA PHE A 70 -30.06 -7.55 -4.71
C PHE A 70 -31.49 -7.58 -5.23
N LEU A 71 -31.88 -6.58 -6.01
CA LEU A 71 -33.18 -6.55 -6.72
C LEU A 71 -33.22 -7.51 -7.93
N SER A 72 -32.41 -8.57 -7.97
CA SER A 72 -32.43 -9.57 -9.06
C SER A 72 -31.95 -10.94 -8.55
N SER A 73 -32.94 -11.82 -8.33
CA SER A 73 -32.92 -13.30 -8.28
C SER A 73 -31.66 -14.06 -7.84
N GLY A 74 -31.76 -14.69 -6.67
CA GLY A 74 -31.01 -15.89 -6.27
C GLY A 74 -30.29 -15.77 -4.92
N PRO A 75 -30.28 -16.84 -4.07
CA PRO A 75 -29.64 -16.80 -2.76
C PRO A 75 -28.13 -16.70 -2.95
N SER A 76 -27.59 -15.50 -2.72
CA SER A 76 -26.16 -15.25 -2.83
C SER A 76 -25.58 -15.06 -1.44
N HIS A 77 -24.61 -15.91 -1.10
CA HIS A 77 -23.83 -15.83 0.13
C HIS A 77 -23.42 -14.38 0.42
N ALA A 78 -23.73 -13.89 1.62
CA ALA A 78 -23.44 -12.54 2.09
C ALA A 78 -21.97 -12.18 1.80
N THR A 79 -21.74 -11.46 0.71
CA THR A 79 -20.39 -11.04 0.32
C THR A 79 -20.12 -9.72 1.03
N ALA A 80 -19.07 -9.68 1.85
CA ALA A 80 -18.73 -8.47 2.60
C ALA A 80 -18.63 -7.24 1.67
N ILE A 81 -19.39 -6.19 1.98
CA ILE A 81 -19.38 -4.93 1.19
C ILE A 81 -17.98 -4.33 1.24
N SER A 82 -17.36 -4.10 0.09
CA SER A 82 -16.03 -3.51 0.02
C SER A 82 -16.01 -2.09 0.61
N CYS A 83 -14.90 -1.71 1.26
CA CYS A 83 -14.72 -0.38 1.85
C CYS A 83 -14.97 0.77 0.84
N GLY A 84 -14.58 0.58 -0.43
CA GLY A 84 -14.84 1.56 -1.50
C GLY A 84 -16.34 1.77 -1.76
N VAL A 85 -17.12 0.69 -1.77
CA VAL A 85 -18.59 0.76 -1.92
C VAL A 85 -19.22 1.41 -0.69
N LYS A 86 -18.83 1.01 0.53
CA LYS A 86 -19.31 1.64 1.77
C LYS A 86 -19.10 3.16 1.78
N ARG A 87 -17.92 3.62 1.33
CA ARG A 87 -17.63 5.05 1.20
C ARG A 87 -18.45 5.74 0.11
N ALA A 88 -18.72 5.07 -1.01
CA ALA A 88 -19.60 5.61 -2.05
C ALA A 88 -21.04 5.79 -1.55
N VAL A 89 -21.57 4.79 -0.83
CA VAL A 89 -22.88 4.84 -0.16
C VAL A 89 -22.92 6.03 0.82
N MET A 90 -21.92 6.14 1.70
CA MET A 90 -21.86 7.23 2.68
C MET A 90 -21.78 8.61 2.02
N ARG A 91 -21.00 8.77 0.94
CA ARG A 91 -20.95 10.04 0.19
C ARG A 91 -22.31 10.42 -0.39
N LYS A 92 -23.05 9.45 -0.95
CA LYS A 92 -24.41 9.69 -1.48
C LYS A 92 -25.38 10.05 -0.34
N LEU A 93 -25.32 9.35 0.79
CA LEU A 93 -26.09 9.64 2.00
C LEU A 93 -25.83 11.07 2.48
N CYS A 94 -24.56 11.44 2.67
CA CYS A 94 -24.19 12.78 3.07
C CYS A 94 -24.67 13.82 2.06
N LYS A 95 -24.62 13.56 0.75
CA LYS A 95 -25.15 14.49 -0.27
C LYS A 95 -26.67 14.68 -0.16
N MET A 96 -27.42 13.61 0.13
CA MET A 96 -28.89 13.65 0.19
C MET A 96 -29.42 14.26 1.49
N TYR A 97 -28.80 13.92 2.62
CA TYR A 97 -29.33 14.22 3.95
C TYR A 97 -28.53 15.26 4.73
N ARG A 98 -27.63 16.00 4.05
CA ARG A 98 -26.77 17.01 4.69
C ARG A 98 -27.56 18.03 5.49
N GLU A 99 -28.46 18.74 4.82
CA GLU A 99 -29.17 19.88 5.41
C GLU A 99 -30.29 19.44 6.36
N SER A 100 -30.83 18.23 6.16
CA SER A 100 -31.87 17.66 7.03
C SER A 100 -31.27 16.96 8.24
N HIS A 101 -31.03 15.64 8.14
CA HIS A 101 -30.71 14.79 9.28
C HIS A 101 -29.32 15.06 9.86
N LEU A 102 -28.37 15.45 9.00
CA LEU A 102 -26.99 15.73 9.39
C LEU A 102 -26.78 17.19 9.83
N ARG A 103 -27.83 18.04 9.86
CA ARG A 103 -27.79 19.44 10.33
C ARG A 103 -26.69 20.30 9.68
N GLY A 104 -26.50 20.17 8.38
CA GLY A 104 -25.50 20.89 7.58
C GLY A 104 -24.07 20.34 7.69
N ARG A 105 -23.85 19.34 8.55
CA ARG A 105 -22.50 18.87 8.94
C ARG A 105 -21.83 18.02 7.88
N ARG A 106 -20.51 17.93 7.97
CA ARG A 106 -19.66 17.07 7.12
C ARG A 106 -19.00 15.97 7.95
N PRO A 107 -19.68 14.84 8.18
CA PRO A 107 -19.13 13.80 9.03
C PRO A 107 -18.03 13.01 8.29
N ALA A 108 -17.06 12.50 9.06
CA ALA A 108 -15.94 11.71 8.56
C ALA A 108 -16.16 10.22 8.82
N TYR A 109 -16.05 9.38 7.79
CA TYR A 109 -16.34 7.95 7.83
C TYR A 109 -15.08 7.13 7.64
N ASP A 110 -14.84 6.17 8.54
CA ASP A 110 -13.63 5.33 8.46
C ASP A 110 -13.66 4.35 7.27
N GLY A 111 -14.83 4.09 6.69
CA GLY A 111 -15.04 3.12 5.62
C GLY A 111 -15.42 1.73 6.13
N ARG A 112 -15.68 1.57 7.43
CA ARG A 112 -16.02 0.31 8.09
C ARG A 112 -17.34 0.41 8.85
N ASN A 113 -17.31 0.96 10.06
CA ASN A 113 -18.45 1.05 10.98
C ASN A 113 -18.40 2.28 11.89
N ARG A 114 -17.46 3.23 11.71
CA ARG A 114 -17.36 4.42 12.55
C ARG A 114 -17.49 5.69 11.74
N LEU A 115 -18.41 6.54 12.20
CA LEU A 115 -18.67 7.87 11.65
C LEU A 115 -18.45 8.91 12.74
N TYR A 116 -17.78 10.00 12.41
CA TYR A 116 -17.45 11.07 13.34
C TYR A 116 -18.09 12.37 12.87
N ALA A 117 -18.57 13.20 13.80
CA ALA A 117 -19.14 14.51 13.51
C ALA A 117 -18.63 15.58 14.49
N SER A 118 -18.58 16.83 14.02
CA SER A 118 -18.22 18.03 14.78
C SER A 118 -19.29 18.44 15.82
N GLY A 119 -20.49 17.88 15.71
CA GLY A 119 -21.64 18.14 16.57
C GLY A 119 -22.70 17.06 16.41
N PRO A 120 -23.74 17.04 17.25
CA PRO A 120 -24.77 16.01 17.20
C PRO A 120 -25.66 16.15 15.95
N PHE A 121 -26.13 15.02 15.43
CA PHE A 121 -27.19 14.93 14.41
C PHE A 121 -28.58 15.19 15.01
N SER A 122 -29.63 15.19 14.17
CA SER A 122 -31.02 15.38 14.61
C SER A 122 -31.68 14.10 15.16
N PHE A 123 -30.92 13.02 15.34
CA PHE A 123 -31.40 11.70 15.74
C PHE A 123 -30.36 10.97 16.59
N GLU A 124 -30.83 10.04 17.42
CA GLU A 124 -29.97 9.07 18.14
C GLU A 124 -29.73 7.79 17.32
N SER A 125 -30.74 7.31 16.60
CA SER A 125 -30.62 6.21 15.64
C SER A 125 -31.57 6.44 14.47
N GLU A 126 -31.10 6.25 13.24
CA GLU A 126 -31.90 6.42 12.03
C GLU A 126 -31.43 5.46 10.93
N THR A 127 -32.37 4.99 10.10
CA THR A 127 -32.06 4.10 8.97
C THR A 127 -32.38 4.76 7.64
N PHE A 128 -31.36 4.86 6.80
CA PHE A 128 -31.43 5.48 5.48
C PHE A 128 -31.43 4.44 4.38
N VAL A 129 -32.28 4.63 3.39
CA VAL A 129 -32.25 3.84 2.14
C VAL A 129 -31.45 4.61 1.11
N ILE A 130 -30.32 4.04 0.69
CA ILE A 130 -29.40 4.64 -0.28
C ILE A 130 -29.32 3.76 -1.52
N THR A 131 -29.70 4.35 -2.63
CA THR A 131 -29.61 3.71 -3.92
C THR A 131 -28.31 4.14 -4.61
N LEU A 132 -27.43 3.17 -4.86
CA LEU A 132 -26.32 3.39 -5.78
C LEU A 132 -26.70 2.84 -7.13
N GLN A 133 -26.93 3.75 -8.08
CA GLN A 133 -26.83 3.41 -9.47
C GLN A 133 -25.35 3.08 -9.77
N ASN A 134 -25.10 2.10 -10.63
CA ASN A 134 -23.76 1.89 -11.17
C ASN A 134 -23.42 3.06 -12.12
N GLU A 135 -23.20 4.24 -11.54
CA GLU A 135 -22.79 5.47 -12.21
C GLU A 135 -21.25 5.46 -12.33
N GLU A 136 -20.75 4.77 -13.35
CA GLU A 136 -19.84 5.48 -14.26
C GLU A 136 -20.71 5.77 -15.50
N ASP A 137 -20.88 7.07 -15.76
CA ASP A 137 -21.54 7.73 -16.91
C ASP A 137 -23.01 8.16 -16.74
N SER A 138 -23.20 9.48 -16.83
CA SER A 138 -24.46 10.14 -17.18
C SER A 138 -24.18 11.12 -18.31
N LEU A 139 -24.36 10.68 -19.55
CA LEU A 139 -24.85 11.50 -20.66
C LEU A 139 -25.76 10.63 -21.54
N ASP A 140 -26.82 11.28 -21.97
CA ASP A 140 -28.06 10.79 -22.53
C ASP A 140 -27.90 10.04 -23.87
N TYR A 141 -28.69 8.96 -24.06
CA TYR A 141 -29.47 8.64 -25.27
C TYR A 141 -30.00 7.20 -25.20
N GLY A 142 -31.33 7.06 -25.30
CA GLY A 142 -32.00 5.98 -26.02
C GLY A 142 -31.94 4.55 -25.46
N GLN A 143 -33.00 4.17 -24.73
CA GLN A 143 -33.53 2.80 -24.52
C GLN A 143 -32.56 1.62 -24.58
N THR A 144 -32.15 1.07 -23.43
CA THR A 144 -31.88 -0.38 -23.18
C THR A 144 -31.52 -0.65 -21.70
N PRO A 145 -31.57 -1.92 -21.24
CA PRO A 145 -32.40 -2.39 -20.13
C PRO A 145 -31.99 -1.87 -18.73
N GLN A 146 -32.97 -1.80 -17.81
CA GLN A 146 -32.79 -1.44 -16.40
C GLN A 146 -31.57 -2.15 -15.79
N ARG A 147 -30.51 -1.39 -15.52
CA ARG A 147 -29.30 -1.90 -14.84
C ARG A 147 -29.66 -2.28 -13.40
N PRO A 148 -29.03 -3.33 -12.81
CA PRO A 148 -29.29 -3.72 -11.44
C PRO A 148 -28.88 -2.57 -10.52
N THR A 149 -29.89 -1.96 -9.94
CA THR A 149 -29.77 -0.90 -8.96
C THR A 149 -29.58 -1.58 -7.61
N THR A 150 -28.49 -1.28 -6.90
CA THR A 150 -28.27 -1.86 -5.57
C THR A 150 -28.79 -0.89 -4.53
N VAL A 151 -29.75 -1.37 -3.74
CA VAL A 151 -30.34 -0.64 -2.63
C VAL A 151 -29.63 -1.04 -1.36
N PHE A 152 -29.11 -0.05 -0.65
CA PHE A 152 -28.43 -0.20 0.63
C PHE A 152 -29.31 0.32 1.74
N SER A 153 -29.43 -0.44 2.82
CA SER A 153 -29.97 0.03 4.09
C SER A 153 -28.81 0.40 5.01
N VAL A 154 -28.78 1.66 5.46
CA VAL A 154 -27.69 2.23 6.26
C VAL A 154 -28.26 2.73 7.59
N THR A 155 -27.95 2.04 8.68
CA THR A 155 -28.34 2.47 10.03
C THR A 155 -27.17 3.22 10.67
N ILE A 156 -27.44 4.42 11.18
CA ILE A 156 -26.49 5.26 11.91
C ILE A 156 -27.00 5.43 13.33
N THR A 157 -26.20 5.06 14.33
CA THR A 157 -26.58 5.13 15.75
C THR A 157 -25.52 5.87 16.56
N TYR A 158 -25.93 6.81 17.40
CA TYR A 158 -25.06 7.51 18.33
C TYR A 158 -24.39 6.50 19.27
N ASN A 159 -23.09 6.65 19.45
CA ASN A 159 -22.32 5.68 20.22
C ASN A 159 -21.58 6.33 21.40
N ALA A 160 -20.85 7.42 21.16
CA ALA A 160 -20.04 8.05 22.20
C ALA A 160 -19.70 9.51 21.91
N PHE A 161 -19.39 10.23 22.97
CA PHE A 161 -18.77 11.55 22.92
C PHE A 161 -17.29 11.44 23.27
N LEU A 162 -16.42 11.88 22.36
CA LEU A 162 -14.97 11.83 22.51
C LEU A 162 -14.46 13.21 22.90
N THR A 163 -13.88 13.31 24.09
CA THR A 163 -13.17 14.50 24.55
C THR A 163 -11.77 14.56 23.95
N GLY A 164 -11.29 15.78 23.71
CA GLY A 164 -10.00 16.13 23.09
C GLY A 164 -8.77 15.83 23.94
N ALA A 165 -8.81 14.76 24.72
CA ALA A 165 -7.71 14.32 25.54
C ALA A 165 -6.59 13.72 24.67
N ILE A 166 -5.37 14.24 24.83
CA ILE A 166 -4.16 13.79 24.11
C ILE A 166 -3.87 12.29 24.35
N ASP A 167 -4.29 11.76 25.49
CA ASP A 167 -4.10 10.36 25.88
C ASP A 167 -5.20 9.43 25.34
N SER A 168 -6.25 9.98 24.71
CA SER A 168 -7.34 9.18 24.12
C SER A 168 -6.97 8.66 22.73
N GLU A 169 -6.71 7.36 22.64
CA GLU A 169 -6.46 6.68 21.36
C GLU A 169 -7.67 6.79 20.42
N GLU A 170 -8.89 6.78 20.97
CA GLU A 170 -10.12 6.91 20.19
C GLU A 170 -10.26 8.29 19.56
N PHE A 171 -9.89 9.35 20.29
CA PHE A 171 -9.86 10.71 19.76
C PHE A 171 -8.81 10.86 18.65
N ILE A 172 -7.59 10.33 18.86
CA ILE A 172 -6.53 10.33 17.84
C ILE A 172 -6.98 9.58 16.58
N GLN A 173 -7.69 8.45 16.74
CA GLN A 173 -8.24 7.69 15.62
C GLN A 173 -9.35 8.47 14.89
N ALA A 174 -10.16 9.25 15.61
CA ALA A 174 -11.17 10.14 15.02
C ALA A 174 -10.49 11.23 14.17
N CYS A 175 -9.52 11.96 14.72
CA CYS A 175 -8.76 12.97 13.96
C CYS A 175 -8.06 12.37 12.73
N ASN A 176 -7.48 11.18 12.87
CA ASN A 176 -6.89 10.45 11.75
C ASN A 176 -7.92 10.05 10.68
N THR A 177 -9.17 9.80 11.06
CA THR A 177 -10.27 9.55 10.11
C THR A 177 -10.64 10.83 9.37
N VAL A 178 -10.79 11.95 10.09
CA VAL A 178 -11.11 13.27 9.51
C VAL A 178 -10.11 13.66 8.42
N LEU A 179 -8.81 13.56 8.69
CA LEU A 179 -7.76 13.84 7.70
C LEU A 179 -7.81 12.95 6.44
N CYS A 180 -8.67 11.92 6.40
CA CYS A 180 -8.75 10.89 5.36
C CYS A 180 -10.07 10.95 4.61
N GLU A 181 -10.99 11.81 5.04
CA GLU A 181 -12.33 11.84 4.49
C GLU A 181 -12.33 12.50 3.11
N SER A 182 -11.62 13.62 2.98
CA SER A 182 -11.49 14.26 1.68
C SER A 182 -10.77 13.38 0.67
N PRO A 183 -11.38 13.15 -0.50
CA PRO A 183 -10.64 12.66 -1.64
C PRO A 183 -9.66 13.76 -2.06
N ILE A 184 -8.37 13.46 -2.01
CA ILE A 184 -7.37 14.35 -2.58
C ILE A 184 -7.37 14.07 -4.08
N GLU A 185 -7.86 15.04 -4.85
CA GLU A 185 -8.03 14.90 -6.28
C GLU A 185 -6.73 14.44 -6.95
N GLY A 186 -6.86 13.50 -7.89
CA GLY A 186 -5.71 12.89 -8.54
C GLY A 186 -4.82 12.05 -7.62
N HIS A 187 -5.31 11.56 -6.47
CA HIS A 187 -4.53 10.66 -5.60
C HIS A 187 -5.25 9.35 -5.27
N PHE A 188 -4.47 8.26 -5.20
CA PHE A 188 -4.90 6.97 -4.67
C PHE A 188 -4.53 6.85 -3.19
N ARG A 189 -5.52 6.50 -2.36
CA ARG A 189 -5.26 6.19 -0.94
C ARG A 189 -4.81 4.75 -0.76
N VAL A 190 -3.69 4.56 -0.06
CA VAL A 190 -3.25 3.24 0.42
C VAL A 190 -2.86 3.34 1.89
N GLY A 191 -3.69 2.79 2.77
CA GLY A 191 -3.49 2.88 4.22
C GLY A 191 -3.59 4.33 4.71
N ARG A 192 -2.48 4.82 5.29
CA ARG A 192 -2.29 6.20 5.79
C ARG A 192 -1.59 7.12 4.79
N SER A 193 -1.36 6.65 3.56
CA SER A 193 -0.65 7.41 2.54
C SER A 193 -1.54 7.69 1.32
N PHE A 194 -1.24 8.78 0.61
CA PHE A 194 -1.85 9.17 -0.65
C PHE A 194 -0.79 9.24 -1.73
N TYR A 195 -1.07 8.70 -2.92
CA TYR A 195 -0.12 8.59 -4.04
C TYR A 195 -0.70 9.26 -5.27
N ARG A 196 0.09 10.09 -5.95
CA ARG A 196 -0.36 10.81 -7.15
C ARG A 196 -0.73 9.85 -8.28
N SER A 197 -1.77 10.21 -9.02
CA SER A 197 -2.28 9.51 -10.20
C SER A 197 -1.74 10.06 -11.52
N SER A 198 -1.01 11.19 -11.50
CA SER A 198 -0.52 11.89 -12.70
C SER A 198 0.51 11.09 -13.50
N ALA A 199 0.50 11.20 -14.83
CA ALA A 199 1.37 10.49 -15.77
C ALA A 199 2.89 10.61 -15.57
N MET A 200 3.39 11.56 -14.76
CA MET A 200 4.81 11.63 -14.40
C MET A 200 5.16 10.57 -13.35
N PHE A 201 5.47 9.37 -13.84
CA PHE A 201 5.92 8.24 -13.04
C PHE A 201 7.30 7.79 -13.49
N HIS A 202 8.01 7.14 -12.58
CA HIS A 202 9.26 6.46 -12.91
C HIS A 202 8.94 5.02 -13.26
N GLU A 203 9.46 4.55 -14.39
CA GLU A 203 9.30 3.15 -14.78
C GLU A 203 10.14 2.26 -13.87
N LEU A 204 9.53 1.23 -13.31
CA LEU A 204 10.25 0.22 -12.53
C LEU A 204 10.54 -1.04 -13.36
N GLY A 205 9.96 -1.15 -14.55
CA GLY A 205 10.01 -2.37 -15.37
C GLY A 205 8.98 -3.42 -14.97
N GLY A 206 8.74 -4.40 -15.86
CA GLY A 206 7.80 -5.49 -15.64
C GLY A 206 6.34 -5.05 -15.47
N GLY A 207 5.91 -3.99 -16.17
CA GLY A 207 4.56 -3.45 -16.07
C GLY A 207 4.28 -2.65 -14.79
N LEU A 208 5.32 -2.26 -14.05
CA LEU A 208 5.22 -1.50 -12.81
C LEU A 208 5.73 -0.06 -12.98
N LYS A 209 5.15 0.83 -12.17
CA LYS A 209 5.52 2.24 -12.06
C LYS A 209 5.66 2.67 -10.61
N GLY A 210 6.65 3.51 -10.33
CA GLY A 210 6.86 4.15 -9.03
C GLY A 210 5.98 5.40 -8.91
N CYS A 211 5.12 5.45 -7.90
CA CYS A 211 4.29 6.60 -7.59
C CYS A 211 4.80 7.28 -6.32
N CYS A 212 5.06 8.59 -6.41
CA CYS A 212 5.32 9.43 -5.25
C CYS A 212 4.01 9.87 -4.59
N GLY A 213 4.12 10.23 -3.33
CA GLY A 213 3.00 10.49 -2.46
C GLY A 213 3.46 10.98 -1.10
N PHE A 214 2.58 10.93 -0.13
CA PHE A 214 2.88 11.30 1.25
C PHE A 214 2.16 10.41 2.24
N TYR A 215 2.87 10.09 3.31
CA TYR A 215 2.33 9.52 4.54
C TYR A 215 1.79 10.65 5.42
N ARG A 216 0.73 10.37 6.18
CA ARG A 216 0.30 11.25 7.25
C ARG A 216 -0.20 10.53 8.50
N SER A 217 -0.11 11.17 9.66
CA SER A 217 -0.75 10.68 10.89
C SER A 217 -0.84 11.79 11.92
N ILE A 218 -1.98 11.91 12.61
CA ILE A 218 -2.01 12.55 13.93
C ILE A 218 -1.35 11.58 14.92
N GLN A 219 -0.44 12.11 15.74
CA GLN A 219 0.31 11.37 16.76
C GLN A 219 0.38 12.21 18.05
N ARG A 220 0.37 11.51 19.18
CA ARG A 220 0.68 12.11 20.48
C ARG A 220 2.17 12.43 20.60
N SER A 221 2.48 13.58 21.16
CA SER A 221 3.84 14.04 21.46
C SER A 221 3.87 14.77 22.80
N GLN A 222 5.05 15.05 23.35
CA GLN A 222 5.19 15.86 24.57
C GLN A 222 4.70 17.31 24.38
N MET A 223 4.53 17.77 23.13
CA MET A 223 3.98 19.10 22.80
C MET A 223 2.45 19.07 22.60
N GLY A 224 1.81 17.93 22.90
CA GLY A 224 0.43 17.64 22.56
C GLY A 224 0.29 16.87 21.24
N LEU A 225 -0.85 17.02 20.58
CA LEU A 225 -1.07 16.40 19.27
C LEU A 225 -0.13 17.00 18.21
N SER A 226 0.26 16.18 17.25
CA SER A 226 1.09 16.60 16.12
C SER A 226 0.66 15.89 14.85
N LEU A 227 0.64 16.60 13.73
CA LEU A 227 0.50 16.01 12.40
C LEU A 227 1.88 15.67 11.87
N ASN A 228 2.18 14.38 11.76
CA ASN A 228 3.35 13.86 11.09
C ASN A 228 3.05 13.70 9.60
N ILE A 229 3.84 14.33 8.73
CA ILE A 229 3.77 14.19 7.28
C ILE A 229 5.13 13.75 6.78
N ASP A 230 5.19 12.73 5.93
CA ASP A 230 6.43 12.34 5.27
C ASP A 230 6.21 12.05 3.79
N THR A 231 7.24 12.20 2.95
CA THR A 231 7.20 11.73 1.57
C THR A 231 7.09 10.20 1.55
N SER A 232 6.26 9.65 0.67
CA SER A 232 6.08 8.20 0.53
C SER A 232 6.15 7.79 -0.92
N TYR A 233 6.77 6.65 -1.19
CA TYR A 233 6.89 6.08 -2.52
C TYR A 233 6.35 4.66 -2.52
N LYS A 234 5.65 4.28 -3.59
CA LYS A 234 5.08 2.94 -3.71
C LYS A 234 4.96 2.52 -5.16
N ALA A 235 5.18 1.23 -5.43
CA ALA A 235 4.97 0.65 -6.73
C ALA A 235 3.47 0.44 -7.00
N PHE A 236 3.05 0.80 -8.20
CA PHE A 236 1.72 0.56 -8.75
C PHE A 236 1.84 -0.17 -10.08
N ILE A 237 0.79 -0.89 -10.43
CA ILE A 237 0.69 -1.55 -11.73
C ILE A 237 0.34 -0.48 -12.78
N LYS A 238 1.03 -0.51 -13.93
CA LYS A 238 0.77 0.43 -15.03
C LYS A 238 -0.65 0.23 -15.59
N PRO A 239 -1.42 1.30 -15.83
CA PRO A 239 -2.75 1.22 -16.42
C PRO A 239 -2.69 1.11 -17.95
N GLN A 240 -2.28 -0.05 -18.44
CA GLN A 240 -2.08 -0.32 -19.87
C GLN A 240 -2.86 -1.56 -20.33
N LEU A 241 -2.84 -1.85 -21.64
CA LEU A 241 -3.44 -3.08 -22.14
C LEU A 241 -2.76 -4.28 -21.47
N VAL A 242 -3.54 -5.33 -21.21
CA VAL A 242 -2.98 -6.53 -20.59
C VAL A 242 -1.92 -7.14 -21.49
N ILE A 243 -2.06 -7.02 -22.81
CA ILE A 243 -1.06 -7.51 -23.76
C ILE A 243 0.29 -6.78 -23.62
N ASP A 244 0.28 -5.46 -23.46
CA ASP A 244 1.47 -4.64 -23.25
C ASP A 244 2.13 -4.97 -21.90
N PHE A 245 1.31 -5.18 -20.86
CA PHE A 245 1.79 -5.64 -19.57
C PHE A 245 2.49 -7.01 -19.66
N VAL A 246 1.93 -7.95 -20.44
CA VAL A 246 2.56 -9.26 -20.64
C VAL A 246 3.88 -9.12 -21.42
N ALA A 247 3.94 -8.25 -22.43
CA ALA A 247 5.17 -7.98 -23.17
C ALA A 247 6.28 -7.44 -22.26
N GLU A 248 5.95 -6.45 -21.41
CA GLU A 248 6.88 -5.91 -20.41
C GLU A 248 7.30 -6.96 -19.37
N LEU A 249 6.38 -7.81 -18.92
CA LEU A 249 6.66 -8.84 -17.92
C LEU A 249 7.61 -9.92 -18.46
N LEU A 250 7.48 -10.27 -19.74
CA LEU A 250 8.30 -11.28 -20.40
C LEU A 250 9.58 -10.71 -21.04
N CYS A 251 9.71 -9.38 -21.11
CA CYS A 251 10.78 -8.67 -21.81
C CYS A 251 10.93 -9.10 -23.28
N ARG A 252 9.81 -9.37 -23.97
CA ARG A 252 9.79 -9.74 -25.41
C ARG A 252 8.49 -9.32 -26.08
N ARG A 253 8.46 -9.27 -27.41
CA ARG A 253 7.19 -9.01 -28.13
C ARG A 253 6.34 -10.28 -28.07
N ILE A 254 5.04 -10.08 -27.97
CA ILE A 254 4.07 -11.17 -27.92
C ILE A 254 4.03 -11.93 -29.26
N SER A 255 4.34 -11.26 -30.37
CA SER A 255 4.42 -11.85 -31.71
C SER A 255 5.64 -12.75 -31.93
N ASP A 256 6.66 -12.72 -31.05
CA ASP A 256 7.93 -13.45 -31.24
C ASP A 256 7.79 -14.99 -31.09
N GLY A 257 6.61 -15.48 -30.68
CA GLY A 257 6.32 -16.90 -30.57
C GLY A 257 5.30 -17.24 -29.47
N PRO A 258 4.83 -18.50 -29.41
CA PRO A 258 3.83 -18.92 -28.45
C PRO A 258 4.33 -18.79 -27.00
N ILE A 259 3.40 -18.64 -26.05
CA ILE A 259 3.71 -18.58 -24.62
C ILE A 259 3.99 -20.00 -24.13
N ASN A 260 5.20 -20.25 -23.62
CA ASN A 260 5.55 -21.54 -23.05
C ASN A 260 4.97 -21.74 -21.64
N TYR A 261 5.08 -22.95 -21.10
CA TYR A 261 4.51 -23.29 -19.79
C TYR A 261 5.04 -22.40 -18.64
N ILE A 262 6.34 -22.10 -18.63
CA ILE A 262 6.96 -21.28 -17.58
C ILE A 262 6.47 -19.83 -17.68
N GLU A 263 6.42 -19.28 -18.89
CA GLU A 263 5.87 -17.94 -19.15
C GLU A 263 4.40 -17.85 -18.74
N ARG A 264 3.59 -18.86 -19.07
CA ARG A 264 2.18 -18.91 -18.67
C ARG A 264 2.03 -18.87 -17.15
N LEU A 265 2.87 -19.59 -16.40
CA LEU A 265 2.88 -19.53 -14.93
C LEU A 265 3.28 -18.14 -14.40
N LYS A 266 4.27 -17.49 -15.01
CA LYS A 266 4.68 -16.12 -14.65
C LYS A 266 3.52 -15.13 -14.87
N ILE A 267 2.86 -15.20 -16.03
CA ILE A 267 1.72 -14.34 -16.37
C ILE A 267 0.55 -14.60 -15.43
N ALA A 268 0.19 -15.87 -15.21
CA ALA A 268 -0.92 -16.23 -14.32
C ALA A 268 -0.69 -15.68 -12.91
N LYS A 269 0.54 -15.80 -12.39
CA LYS A 269 0.90 -15.24 -11.08
C LYS A 269 0.81 -13.71 -11.07
N ALA A 270 1.34 -13.05 -12.09
CA ALA A 270 1.37 -11.58 -12.15
C ALA A 270 -0.03 -10.96 -12.30
N LEU A 271 -0.90 -11.57 -13.10
CA LEU A 271 -2.25 -11.05 -13.37
C LEU A 271 -3.30 -11.44 -12.32
N HIS A 272 -3.03 -12.44 -11.48
CA HIS A 272 -4.00 -12.93 -10.52
C HIS A 272 -4.45 -11.82 -9.55
N GLY A 273 -5.76 -11.60 -9.49
CA GLY A 273 -6.36 -10.60 -8.60
C GLY A 273 -6.26 -9.15 -9.08
N ILE A 274 -5.62 -8.88 -10.23
CA ILE A 274 -5.65 -7.57 -10.86
C ILE A 274 -7.05 -7.29 -11.40
N LYS A 275 -7.49 -6.04 -11.28
CA LYS A 275 -8.74 -5.54 -11.88
C LYS A 275 -8.47 -4.98 -13.26
N VAL A 276 -9.29 -5.36 -14.24
CA VAL A 276 -9.26 -4.88 -15.62
C VAL A 276 -10.63 -4.38 -16.02
N TYR A 277 -10.71 -3.49 -17.00
CA TYR A 277 -11.94 -3.22 -17.73
C TYR A 277 -11.78 -3.63 -19.17
N VAL A 278 -12.91 -3.85 -19.85
CA VAL A 278 -12.93 -4.26 -21.24
C VAL A 278 -12.95 -3.05 -22.17
N THR A 279 -12.30 -3.15 -23.32
CA THR A 279 -12.24 -2.07 -24.32
C THR A 279 -13.21 -2.27 -25.49
N HIS A 280 -13.69 -3.49 -25.71
CA HIS A 280 -14.58 -3.84 -26.83
C HIS A 280 -16.05 -3.41 -26.66
N ARG A 281 -16.42 -2.72 -25.57
CA ARG A 281 -17.82 -2.33 -25.26
C ARG A 281 -18.03 -0.82 -25.19
N GLY A 282 -17.20 -0.06 -25.91
CA GLY A 282 -17.23 1.41 -25.87
C GLY A 282 -16.99 1.94 -24.47
N ASP A 283 -17.86 2.83 -24.00
CA ASP A 283 -17.71 3.54 -22.72
C ASP A 283 -18.02 2.69 -21.48
N VAL A 284 -18.44 1.43 -21.62
CA VAL A 284 -18.74 0.57 -20.47
C VAL A 284 -17.47 0.15 -19.72
N ARG A 285 -17.13 0.89 -18.67
CA ARG A 285 -15.93 0.67 -17.82
C ARG A 285 -16.15 -0.32 -16.66
N LYS A 286 -16.94 -1.37 -16.88
CA LYS A 286 -17.14 -2.41 -15.85
C LYS A 286 -15.82 -3.08 -15.50
N LYS A 287 -15.44 -3.04 -14.22
CA LYS A 287 -14.21 -3.63 -13.68
C LYS A 287 -14.41 -5.11 -13.35
N TYR A 288 -13.57 -5.97 -13.90
CA TYR A 288 -13.50 -7.40 -13.65
C TYR A 288 -12.23 -7.74 -12.87
N ARG A 289 -12.31 -8.64 -11.89
CA ARG A 289 -11.15 -9.17 -11.19
C ARG A 289 -10.70 -10.46 -11.86
N ILE A 290 -9.43 -10.53 -12.26
CA ILE A 290 -8.83 -11.73 -12.86
C ILE A 290 -8.68 -12.80 -11.79
N SER A 291 -9.21 -14.00 -12.06
CA SER A 291 -9.06 -15.19 -11.22
C SER A 291 -7.99 -16.15 -11.75
N GLY A 292 -7.74 -16.15 -13.06
CA GLY A 292 -6.78 -17.05 -13.68
C GLY A 292 -6.63 -16.84 -15.18
N LEU A 293 -6.00 -17.82 -15.83
CA LEU A 293 -5.84 -17.90 -17.29
C LEU A 293 -6.43 -19.21 -17.78
N SER A 294 -7.04 -19.22 -18.96
CA SER A 294 -7.44 -20.44 -19.64
C SER A 294 -6.23 -21.34 -19.98
N SER A 295 -6.46 -22.64 -20.13
CA SER A 295 -5.47 -23.59 -20.64
C SER A 295 -5.23 -23.42 -22.14
N GLU A 296 -6.28 -23.07 -22.88
CA GLU A 296 -6.28 -22.93 -24.34
C GLU A 296 -6.38 -21.47 -24.79
N GLY A 297 -5.95 -21.21 -26.02
CA GLY A 297 -6.08 -19.90 -26.67
C GLY A 297 -7.50 -19.60 -27.14
N ALA A 298 -7.79 -18.32 -27.44
CA ALA A 298 -9.12 -17.86 -27.85
C ALA A 298 -9.71 -18.59 -29.08
N SER A 299 -8.87 -19.10 -29.99
CA SER A 299 -9.33 -19.85 -31.18
C SER A 299 -9.86 -21.25 -30.87
N LYS A 300 -9.40 -21.89 -29.79
CA LYS A 300 -9.79 -23.26 -29.39
C LYS A 300 -10.73 -23.29 -28.18
N LEU A 301 -10.58 -22.32 -27.30
CA LEU A 301 -11.34 -22.23 -26.05
C LEU A 301 -12.83 -22.06 -26.32
N SER A 302 -13.59 -23.11 -26.03
CA SER A 302 -15.05 -23.15 -26.22
C SER A 302 -15.81 -22.94 -24.91
N PHE A 303 -16.98 -22.31 -25.01
CA PHE A 303 -17.89 -22.14 -23.89
C PHE A 303 -19.35 -22.15 -24.36
N PRO A 304 -20.30 -22.57 -23.49
CA PRO A 304 -21.72 -22.56 -23.82
C PRO A 304 -22.25 -21.12 -23.92
N VAL A 305 -22.96 -20.82 -25.00
CA VAL A 305 -23.60 -19.52 -25.26
C VAL A 305 -25.12 -19.68 -25.38
N GLY A 306 -25.86 -18.83 -24.68
CA GLY A 306 -27.34 -18.79 -24.70
C GLY A 306 -28.00 -19.91 -23.90
N ASP A 307 -29.34 -19.89 -23.86
CA ASP A 307 -30.13 -20.84 -23.06
C ASP A 307 -30.09 -22.26 -23.62
N HIS A 308 -29.84 -22.39 -24.93
CA HIS A 308 -29.70 -23.68 -25.63
C HIS A 308 -28.30 -24.31 -25.50
N GLY A 309 -27.34 -23.62 -24.85
CA GLY A 309 -26.01 -24.18 -24.54
C GLY A 309 -25.11 -24.43 -25.76
N THR A 310 -25.34 -23.77 -26.90
CA THR A 310 -24.53 -23.91 -28.11
C THR A 310 -23.06 -23.58 -27.80
N GLN A 311 -22.16 -24.51 -28.11
CA GLN A 311 -20.73 -24.30 -27.92
C GLN A 311 -20.20 -23.36 -29.01
N LYS A 312 -19.56 -22.28 -28.59
CA LYS A 312 -18.82 -21.38 -29.48
C LYS A 312 -17.43 -21.13 -28.92
N THR A 313 -16.46 -20.95 -29.81
CA THR A 313 -15.13 -20.51 -29.37
C THR A 313 -15.18 -19.03 -28.95
N VAL A 314 -14.25 -18.61 -28.09
CA VAL A 314 -14.12 -17.19 -27.73
C VAL A 314 -13.92 -16.31 -28.97
N MET A 315 -13.12 -16.77 -29.92
CA MET A 315 -12.91 -16.09 -31.19
C MET A 315 -14.21 -15.92 -32.00
N GLN A 316 -14.97 -17.00 -32.21
CA GLN A 316 -16.25 -16.95 -32.93
C GLN A 316 -17.24 -16.02 -32.24
N TYR A 317 -17.37 -16.12 -30.91
CA TYR A 317 -18.29 -15.27 -30.16
C TYR A 317 -17.94 -13.78 -30.27
N PHE A 318 -16.66 -13.41 -30.17
CA PHE A 318 -16.23 -12.01 -30.29
C PHE A 318 -16.42 -11.46 -31.70
N GLN A 319 -16.15 -12.27 -32.73
CA GLN A 319 -16.40 -11.90 -34.12
C GLN A 319 -17.89 -11.67 -34.38
N GLU A 320 -18.75 -12.63 -34.01
CA GLU A 320 -20.19 -12.56 -34.29
C GLU A 320 -20.92 -11.51 -33.45
N LYS A 321 -20.61 -11.40 -32.15
CA LYS A 321 -21.35 -10.53 -31.23
C LYS A 321 -20.80 -9.11 -31.17
N HIS A 322 -19.49 -8.95 -31.31
CA HIS A 322 -18.81 -7.67 -31.11
C HIS A 322 -18.17 -7.14 -32.39
N GLY A 323 -18.22 -7.89 -33.51
CA GLY A 323 -17.56 -7.49 -34.75
C GLY A 323 -16.04 -7.35 -34.59
N TYR A 324 -15.46 -8.02 -33.59
CA TYR A 324 -14.07 -7.83 -33.19
C TYR A 324 -13.25 -9.04 -33.59
N ASP A 325 -12.27 -8.82 -34.47
CA ASP A 325 -11.37 -9.86 -34.97
C ASP A 325 -10.14 -10.00 -34.07
N ILE A 326 -10.02 -11.16 -33.42
CA ILE A 326 -8.98 -11.39 -32.41
C ILE A 326 -7.64 -11.67 -33.09
N GLN A 327 -6.69 -10.77 -32.93
CA GLN A 327 -5.37 -10.89 -33.57
C GLN A 327 -4.50 -11.92 -32.86
N HIS A 328 -4.50 -11.90 -31.52
CA HIS A 328 -3.68 -12.78 -30.70
C HIS A 328 -4.43 -14.04 -30.28
N PHE A 329 -5.08 -14.71 -31.23
CA PHE A 329 -6.02 -15.81 -30.99
C PHE A 329 -5.40 -17.07 -30.36
N VAL A 330 -4.08 -17.25 -30.47
CA VAL A 330 -3.35 -18.35 -29.81
C VAL A 330 -3.09 -18.11 -28.33
N LEU A 331 -3.25 -16.88 -27.83
CA LEU A 331 -2.97 -16.56 -26.44
C LEU A 331 -4.10 -17.03 -25.51
N PRO A 332 -3.76 -17.44 -24.27
CA PRO A 332 -4.75 -17.70 -23.24
C PRO A 332 -5.67 -16.51 -22.99
N CYS A 333 -6.93 -16.79 -22.70
CA CYS A 333 -7.89 -15.79 -22.23
C CYS A 333 -7.77 -15.59 -20.72
N LEU A 334 -8.10 -14.39 -20.26
CA LEU A 334 -8.29 -14.08 -18.84
C LEU A 334 -9.58 -14.75 -18.36
N GLN A 335 -9.50 -15.46 -17.23
CA GLN A 335 -10.67 -15.93 -16.51
C GLN A 335 -11.09 -14.86 -15.50
N VAL A 336 -12.36 -14.46 -15.55
CA VAL A 336 -12.96 -13.49 -14.63
C VAL A 336 -14.33 -13.98 -14.14
N GLY A 337 -14.82 -13.43 -13.04
CA GLY A 337 -16.15 -13.78 -12.52
C GLY A 337 -16.18 -15.04 -11.65
N ASN A 338 -17.29 -15.78 -11.69
CA ASN A 338 -17.52 -16.95 -10.84
C ASN A 338 -16.67 -18.14 -11.31
N GLN A 339 -16.04 -18.87 -10.40
CA GLN A 339 -15.25 -20.06 -10.72
C GLN A 339 -16.11 -21.20 -11.32
N GLN A 340 -17.39 -21.30 -10.94
CA GLN A 340 -18.31 -22.31 -11.48
C GLN A 340 -18.80 -21.98 -12.89
N ARG A 341 -18.84 -20.69 -13.25
CA ARG A 341 -19.21 -20.20 -14.58
C ARG A 341 -18.27 -19.05 -14.96
N PRO A 342 -17.03 -19.36 -15.37
CA PRO A 342 -16.04 -18.35 -15.68
C PRO A 342 -16.42 -17.60 -16.95
N ASN A 343 -16.18 -16.30 -16.95
CA ASN A 343 -16.20 -15.49 -18.17
C ASN A 343 -14.78 -15.43 -18.72
N TYR A 344 -14.63 -15.63 -20.03
CA TYR A 344 -13.36 -15.58 -20.73
C TYR A 344 -13.23 -14.27 -21.49
N LEU A 345 -12.12 -13.56 -21.26
CA LEU A 345 -11.80 -12.30 -21.93
C LEU A 345 -10.44 -12.40 -22.64
N PRO A 346 -10.34 -12.16 -23.95
CA PRO A 346 -9.06 -12.04 -24.63
C PRO A 346 -8.18 -10.94 -24.00
N MET A 347 -6.87 -11.17 -23.89
CA MET A 347 -5.97 -10.20 -23.25
C MET A 347 -5.94 -8.85 -23.97
N GLU A 348 -6.05 -8.86 -25.30
CA GLU A 348 -6.02 -7.66 -26.15
C GLU A 348 -7.23 -6.73 -25.97
N VAL A 349 -8.36 -7.25 -25.47
CA VAL A 349 -9.55 -6.43 -25.20
C VAL A 349 -9.67 -6.00 -23.73
N CYS A 350 -8.59 -6.14 -22.97
CA CYS A 350 -8.55 -5.84 -21.53
C CYS A 350 -7.49 -4.79 -21.22
N LYS A 351 -7.88 -3.77 -20.45
CA LYS A 351 -6.98 -2.73 -19.92
C LYS A 351 -6.93 -2.77 -18.40
N ILE A 352 -5.74 -2.71 -17.83
CA ILE A 352 -5.53 -2.71 -16.37
C ILE A 352 -6.11 -1.42 -15.78
N ALA A 353 -6.95 -1.59 -14.75
CA ALA A 353 -7.53 -0.46 -14.05
C ALA A 353 -6.47 0.31 -13.24
N GLU A 354 -6.62 1.64 -13.19
CA GLU A 354 -5.72 2.52 -12.44
C GLU A 354 -5.79 2.33 -10.91
N GLY A 355 -4.77 2.82 -10.21
CA GLY A 355 -4.76 2.90 -8.75
C GLY A 355 -4.49 1.58 -8.02
N GLN A 356 -4.03 0.56 -8.72
CA GLN A 356 -3.73 -0.74 -8.14
C GLN A 356 -2.27 -0.81 -7.68
N HIS A 357 -2.04 -0.71 -6.37
CA HIS A 357 -0.69 -0.85 -5.82
C HIS A 357 -0.18 -2.29 -5.94
N TYR A 358 1.09 -2.44 -6.27
CA TYR A 358 1.77 -3.72 -6.28
C TYR A 358 1.96 -4.21 -4.84
N ARG A 359 1.71 -5.50 -4.60
CA ARG A 359 1.71 -6.11 -3.26
C ARG A 359 2.83 -7.10 -3.02
N GLU A 360 3.43 -7.61 -4.09
CA GLU A 360 4.54 -8.55 -4.00
C GLU A 360 5.86 -7.80 -3.79
N GLN A 361 6.92 -8.55 -3.51
CA GLN A 361 8.27 -7.99 -3.39
C GLN A 361 8.80 -7.56 -4.77
N LEU A 362 9.40 -6.38 -4.80
CA LEU A 362 10.14 -5.89 -5.96
C LEU A 362 11.45 -6.66 -6.10
N ASN A 363 11.90 -6.86 -7.34
CA ASN A 363 13.22 -7.43 -7.61
C ASN A 363 14.35 -6.39 -7.37
N GLU A 364 15.62 -6.80 -7.45
CA GLU A 364 16.75 -5.90 -7.16
C GLU A 364 16.84 -4.70 -8.11
N GLU A 365 16.56 -4.90 -9.39
CA GLU A 365 16.53 -3.83 -10.40
C GLU A 365 15.43 -2.80 -10.09
N GLN A 366 14.21 -3.26 -9.82
CA GLN A 366 13.07 -2.44 -9.42
C GLN A 366 13.35 -1.69 -8.10
N LEU A 367 14.03 -2.34 -7.15
CA LEU A 367 14.44 -1.70 -5.89
C LEU A 367 15.51 -0.64 -6.13
N SER A 368 16.46 -0.88 -7.03
CA SER A 368 17.48 0.12 -7.41
C SER A 368 16.84 1.34 -8.06
N ALA A 369 15.99 1.12 -9.06
CA ALA A 369 15.24 2.18 -9.74
C ALA A 369 14.37 2.99 -8.76
N LEU A 370 13.72 2.31 -7.80
CA LEU A 370 12.95 2.99 -6.76
C LEU A 370 13.87 3.80 -5.83
N ARG A 371 15.02 3.26 -5.43
CA ARG A 371 15.99 3.93 -4.55
C ARG A 371 16.51 5.22 -5.16
N GLU A 372 16.92 5.19 -6.43
CA GLU A 372 17.41 6.36 -7.16
C GLU A 372 16.42 7.53 -7.09
N VAL A 373 15.13 7.24 -7.22
CA VAL A 373 14.05 8.24 -7.17
C VAL A 373 13.74 8.69 -5.73
N THR A 374 13.87 7.79 -4.75
CA THR A 374 13.58 8.11 -3.34
C THR A 374 14.71 8.81 -2.61
N CYS A 375 15.93 8.77 -3.14
CA CYS A 375 17.12 9.40 -2.57
C CYS A 375 17.09 10.93 -2.77
N GLN A 376 16.15 11.58 -2.11
CA GLN A 376 16.01 13.04 -2.13
C GLN A 376 16.91 13.71 -1.09
N ARG A 377 17.40 14.92 -1.42
CA ARG A 377 18.14 15.72 -0.44
C ARG A 377 17.18 16.23 0.64
N PRO A 378 17.66 16.43 1.90
CA PRO A 378 16.80 16.89 2.99
C PRO A 378 16.00 18.16 2.69
N ILE A 379 16.58 19.12 1.95
CA ILE A 379 15.93 20.39 1.59
C ILE A 379 14.77 20.17 0.62
N GLU A 380 14.94 19.33 -0.40
CA GLU A 380 13.88 19.00 -1.37
C GLU A 380 12.73 18.27 -0.67
N LYS A 381 13.07 17.36 0.24
CA LYS A 381 12.11 16.65 1.08
C LYS A 381 11.35 17.60 2.00
N GLU A 382 12.04 18.57 2.61
CA GLU A 382 11.45 19.63 3.45
C GLU A 382 10.36 20.41 2.67
N LEU A 383 10.70 20.86 1.46
CA LEU A 383 9.79 21.62 0.60
C LEU A 383 8.56 20.80 0.19
N ALA A 384 8.73 19.53 -0.17
CA ALA A 384 7.62 18.64 -0.52
C ALA A 384 6.66 18.41 0.67
N ILE A 385 7.20 18.26 1.87
CA ILE A 385 6.41 18.10 3.11
C ILE A 385 5.64 19.39 3.44
N LEU A 386 6.28 20.56 3.31
CA LEU A 386 5.63 21.87 3.51
C LEU A 386 4.53 22.16 2.48
N GLN A 387 4.68 21.72 1.23
CA GLN A 387 3.61 21.84 0.23
C GLN A 387 2.41 20.96 0.58
N THR A 388 2.67 19.76 1.10
CA THR A 388 1.62 18.81 1.49
C THR A 388 0.81 19.31 2.69
N SER A 389 1.45 19.92 3.69
CA SER A 389 0.75 20.44 4.87
C SER A 389 -0.30 21.50 4.53
N LYS A 390 -0.03 22.35 3.53
CA LYS A 390 -0.97 23.39 3.07
C LYS A 390 -2.30 22.82 2.58
N LEU A 391 -2.31 21.62 2.00
CA LEU A 391 -3.52 20.96 1.51
C LEU A 391 -4.51 20.70 2.67
N TYR A 392 -4.00 20.38 3.86
CA TYR A 392 -4.84 20.10 5.03
C TYR A 392 -5.49 21.33 5.66
N ASN A 393 -4.87 22.50 5.55
CA ASN A 393 -5.48 23.74 6.04
C ASN A 393 -6.60 24.26 5.11
N ALA A 394 -6.55 23.89 3.82
CA ALA A 394 -7.60 24.21 2.87
C ALA A 394 -8.79 23.24 2.93
N ASP A 395 -8.58 22.05 3.52
CA ASP A 395 -9.52 20.94 3.49
C ASP A 395 -10.88 21.24 4.17
N PRO A 396 -12.03 20.98 3.52
CA PRO A 396 -13.32 21.28 4.10
C PRO A 396 -13.67 20.44 5.33
N TYR A 397 -13.12 19.23 5.48
CA TYR A 397 -13.36 18.38 6.65
C TYR A 397 -12.49 18.78 7.84
N THR A 398 -11.21 19.09 7.65
CA THR A 398 -10.40 19.64 8.75
C THR A 398 -11.02 20.93 9.30
N LYS A 399 -11.52 21.82 8.43
CA LYS A 399 -12.23 23.05 8.83
C LYS A 399 -13.50 22.77 9.64
N GLU A 400 -14.33 21.81 9.22
CA GLU A 400 -15.54 21.38 9.94
C GLU A 400 -15.22 20.95 11.38
N PHE A 401 -14.09 20.26 11.57
CA PHE A 401 -13.63 19.80 12.88
C PHE A 401 -12.70 20.81 13.58
N GLY A 402 -12.60 22.04 13.07
CA GLY A 402 -11.75 23.10 13.64
C GLY A 402 -10.25 22.78 13.65
N ILE A 403 -9.81 21.75 12.92
CA ILE A 403 -8.42 21.30 12.88
C ILE A 403 -7.65 22.19 11.92
N THR A 404 -6.72 22.97 12.45
CA THR A 404 -5.80 23.79 11.65
C THR A 404 -4.38 23.56 12.15
N PHE A 405 -3.40 23.68 11.24
CA PHE A 405 -1.99 23.48 11.56
C PHE A 405 -1.17 24.72 11.26
N TYR A 406 -0.15 24.99 12.07
CA TYR A 406 0.85 25.98 11.70
C TYR A 406 1.56 25.53 10.43
N ASN A 407 1.69 26.43 9.45
CA ASN A 407 2.40 26.14 8.20
C ASN A 407 3.93 26.28 8.36
N LYS A 408 4.48 25.64 9.39
CA LYS A 408 5.91 25.55 9.67
C LYS A 408 6.23 24.21 10.32
N LEU A 409 7.40 23.68 10.00
CA LEU A 409 7.92 22.49 10.67
C LEU A 409 8.18 22.79 12.13
N THR A 410 7.99 21.78 12.97
CA THR A 410 8.25 21.92 14.40
C THR A 410 9.74 21.85 14.66
N THR A 411 10.27 22.90 15.25
CA THR A 411 11.65 22.99 15.70
C THR A 411 11.79 22.38 17.08
N VAL A 412 12.78 21.53 17.26
CA VAL A 412 13.12 20.90 18.55
C VAL A 412 14.61 21.06 18.82
N GLU A 413 14.96 21.14 20.11
CA GLU A 413 16.35 21.08 20.54
C GLU A 413 16.80 19.60 20.57
N GLY A 414 17.79 19.29 19.75
CA GLY A 414 18.48 18.01 19.73
C GLY A 414 19.84 18.10 20.44
N ARG A 415 20.45 16.94 20.69
CA ARG A 415 21.82 16.86 21.19
C ARG A 415 22.65 15.88 20.38
N VAL A 416 23.85 16.29 19.99
CA VAL A 416 24.84 15.41 19.36
C VAL A 416 25.69 14.81 20.47
N LEU A 417 25.50 13.51 20.73
CA LEU A 417 26.28 12.80 21.74
C LEU A 417 27.73 12.66 21.28
N PRO A 418 28.71 12.80 22.19
CA PRO A 418 30.10 12.53 21.86
C PRO A 418 30.26 11.06 21.46
N PRO A 419 30.98 10.75 20.37
CA PRO A 419 31.22 9.37 19.99
C PRO A 419 32.15 8.70 21.02
N PRO A 420 32.01 7.39 21.27
CA PRO A 420 32.94 6.67 22.11
C PRO A 420 34.30 6.55 21.43
N TYR A 421 35.37 6.44 22.22
CA TYR A 421 36.67 6.03 21.70
C TYR A 421 36.63 4.56 21.32
N LEU A 422 37.11 4.26 20.11
CA LEU A 422 37.31 2.90 19.64
C LEU A 422 38.76 2.51 19.92
N LYS A 423 38.93 1.35 20.55
CA LYS A 423 40.25 0.80 20.90
C LYS A 423 40.69 -0.20 19.84
N PHE A 424 41.88 0.01 19.29
CA PHE A 424 42.58 -0.88 18.36
C PHE A 424 44.01 -1.10 18.81
N LEU A 425 44.75 -1.97 18.11
CA LEU A 425 46.20 -2.06 18.23
C LEU A 425 46.87 -1.22 17.13
N ASP A 426 48.09 -0.75 17.41
CA ASP A 426 48.93 -0.12 16.40
C ASP A 426 49.41 -1.11 15.32
N ARG A 427 50.14 -0.62 14.31
CA ARG A 427 50.73 -1.47 13.26
C ARG A 427 51.64 -2.57 13.82
N THR A 428 52.27 -2.34 14.98
CA THR A 428 53.15 -3.33 15.62
C THR A 428 52.37 -4.45 16.30
N GLY A 429 51.08 -4.22 16.61
CA GLY A 429 50.23 -5.16 17.33
C GLY A 429 50.51 -5.21 18.83
N LYS A 430 51.26 -4.25 19.37
CA LYS A 430 51.73 -4.27 20.77
C LYS A 430 51.12 -3.19 21.64
N ASN A 431 50.73 -2.06 21.04
CA ASN A 431 50.22 -0.92 21.80
C ASN A 431 48.78 -0.61 21.40
N ASP A 432 48.02 -0.13 22.38
CA ASP A 432 46.67 0.36 22.17
C ASP A 432 46.67 1.72 21.45
N VAL A 433 45.81 1.85 20.45
CA VAL A 433 45.49 3.10 19.75
C VAL A 433 44.02 3.39 19.94
N LEU A 434 43.72 4.59 20.45
CA LEU A 434 42.35 5.08 20.58
C LEU A 434 41.99 5.95 19.38
N VAL A 435 40.87 5.64 18.76
CA VAL A 435 40.32 6.35 17.60
C VAL A 435 39.02 6.99 18.00
N LEU A 436 38.91 8.30 17.76
CA LEU A 436 37.64 9.01 17.92
C LEU A 436 36.92 9.06 16.55
N PRO A 437 35.76 8.41 16.39
CA PRO A 437 35.00 8.48 15.16
C PRO A 437 34.62 9.91 14.80
N LYS A 438 34.66 10.25 13.50
CA LYS A 438 34.20 11.55 12.99
C LYS A 438 32.97 11.35 12.13
N VAL A 439 31.88 12.04 12.48
CA VAL A 439 30.58 11.94 11.77
C VAL A 439 30.11 10.48 11.64
N GLY A 440 30.30 9.70 12.71
CA GLY A 440 29.93 8.27 12.76
C GLY A 440 30.80 7.35 11.90
N LYS A 441 31.93 7.83 11.36
CA LYS A 441 32.85 7.05 10.52
C LYS A 441 34.21 6.87 11.18
N TRP A 442 34.84 5.75 10.89
CA TRP A 442 36.20 5.37 11.28
C TRP A 442 36.73 4.34 10.28
N ASP A 443 38.04 4.12 10.27
CA ASP A 443 38.70 3.12 9.43
C ASP A 443 39.76 2.33 10.20
N MET A 444 40.17 1.20 9.63
CA MET A 444 41.27 0.36 10.13
C MET A 444 42.65 0.76 9.55
N TRP A 445 42.76 1.89 8.86
CA TRP A 445 44.02 2.26 8.23
C TRP A 445 45.13 2.41 9.28
N CYS A 446 46.25 1.69 9.13
CA CYS A 446 47.33 1.62 10.12
C CYS A 446 46.96 1.03 11.49
N LYS A 447 45.91 0.20 11.59
CA LYS A 447 45.41 -0.35 12.86
C LYS A 447 45.26 -1.86 12.76
N LYS A 448 45.44 -2.55 13.88
CA LYS A 448 45.22 -3.99 14.03
C LYS A 448 44.06 -4.29 14.98
N MET A 449 43.41 -5.42 14.77
CA MET A 449 42.36 -5.92 15.65
C MET A 449 42.92 -6.22 17.05
N VAL A 450 42.16 -5.92 18.10
CA VAL A 450 42.58 -6.18 19.49
C VAL A 450 42.74 -7.67 19.78
N ASN A 451 41.86 -8.49 19.21
CA ASN A 451 41.92 -9.95 19.31
C ASN A 451 41.71 -10.53 17.92
N GLY A 452 42.73 -10.41 17.07
CA GLY A 452 42.71 -10.99 15.73
C GLY A 452 42.79 -12.51 15.78
N GLY A 453 41.96 -13.18 14.98
CA GLY A 453 41.98 -14.62 14.86
C GLY A 453 43.24 -15.13 14.16
N VAL A 454 43.52 -16.43 14.33
CA VAL A 454 44.56 -17.14 13.57
C VAL A 454 43.87 -18.14 12.64
N VAL A 455 44.12 -18.03 11.33
CA VAL A 455 43.53 -18.85 10.28
C VAL A 455 44.60 -19.78 9.71
N ASN A 456 44.77 -20.93 10.35
CA ASN A 456 45.80 -21.90 9.96
C ASN A 456 45.51 -22.58 8.60
N THR A 457 44.24 -22.67 8.20
CA THR A 457 43.85 -23.39 6.99
C THR A 457 42.59 -22.79 6.39
N TRP A 458 42.63 -22.49 5.10
CA TRP A 458 41.50 -21.97 4.34
C TRP A 458 41.60 -22.44 2.88
N ALA A 459 40.51 -22.32 2.13
CA ALA A 459 40.46 -22.70 0.72
C ALA A 459 39.64 -21.69 -0.08
N CYS A 460 40.01 -21.47 -1.33
CA CYS A 460 39.24 -20.69 -2.29
C CYS A 460 38.58 -21.63 -3.31
N ILE A 461 37.27 -21.46 -3.53
CA ILE A 461 36.53 -22.20 -4.57
C ILE A 461 35.89 -21.16 -5.49
N ASN A 462 36.38 -21.08 -6.73
CA ASN A 462 35.89 -20.15 -7.73
C ASN A 462 34.76 -20.79 -8.58
N PHE A 463 33.56 -20.24 -8.50
CA PHE A 463 32.41 -20.65 -9.33
C PHE A 463 32.18 -19.72 -10.54
N ALA A 464 32.97 -18.65 -10.68
CA ALA A 464 32.83 -17.69 -11.76
C ALA A 464 33.67 -18.12 -12.95
N TRP A 465 33.00 -18.42 -14.06
CA TRP A 465 33.65 -18.90 -15.30
C TRP A 465 34.49 -17.82 -15.99
N GLU A 466 34.21 -16.54 -15.76
CA GLU A 466 34.96 -15.40 -16.33
C GLU A 466 36.25 -15.09 -15.55
N VAL A 467 36.40 -15.61 -14.33
CA VAL A 467 37.54 -15.32 -13.47
C VAL A 467 38.60 -16.39 -13.67
N THR A 468 39.76 -15.98 -14.20
CA THR A 468 40.91 -16.88 -14.39
C THR A 468 41.54 -17.27 -13.06
N ASP A 469 42.21 -18.43 -13.04
CA ASP A 469 42.93 -18.91 -11.86
C ASP A 469 43.98 -17.91 -11.38
N ALA A 470 44.66 -17.22 -12.30
CA ALA A 470 45.64 -16.18 -11.97
C ALA A 470 45.01 -15.00 -11.22
N HIS A 471 43.82 -14.52 -11.62
CA HIS A 471 43.12 -13.46 -10.90
C HIS A 471 42.64 -13.94 -9.53
N ALA A 472 42.14 -15.17 -9.43
CA ALA A 472 41.73 -15.76 -8.17
C ALA A 472 42.91 -15.88 -7.19
N LEU A 473 44.08 -16.32 -7.66
CA LEU A 473 45.31 -16.42 -6.86
C LEU A 473 45.77 -15.03 -6.39
N ASN A 474 45.82 -14.03 -7.27
CA ASN A 474 46.22 -12.68 -6.88
C ASN A 474 45.27 -12.07 -5.83
N PHE A 475 43.96 -12.30 -5.96
CA PHE A 475 43.00 -11.91 -4.93
C PHE A 475 43.28 -12.61 -3.58
N CYS A 476 43.63 -13.90 -3.61
CA CYS A 476 43.98 -14.67 -2.41
C CYS A 476 45.21 -14.07 -1.71
N ASP A 477 46.26 -13.74 -2.47
CA ASP A 477 47.49 -13.16 -1.94
C ASP A 477 47.23 -11.77 -1.31
N GLU A 478 46.50 -10.90 -2.00
CA GLU A 478 46.10 -9.59 -1.50
C GLU A 478 45.21 -9.69 -0.25
N LEU A 479 44.29 -10.66 -0.22
CA LEU A 479 43.45 -10.90 0.95
C LEU A 479 44.30 -11.33 2.16
N VAL A 480 45.22 -12.27 1.99
CA VAL A 480 46.14 -12.71 3.06
C VAL A 480 47.00 -11.56 3.55
N LEU A 481 47.53 -10.74 2.66
CA LEU A 481 48.28 -9.54 3.02
C LEU A 481 47.42 -8.60 3.88
N MET A 482 46.19 -8.32 3.45
CA MET A 482 45.28 -7.43 4.19
C MET A 482 44.86 -8.00 5.55
N CYS A 483 44.67 -9.31 5.66
CA CYS A 483 44.41 -9.99 6.93
C CYS A 483 45.58 -9.79 7.91
N ASN A 484 46.81 -10.06 7.45
CA ASN A 484 48.02 -9.90 8.24
C ASN A 484 48.25 -8.44 8.69
N VAL A 485 48.05 -7.49 7.78
CA VAL A 485 48.13 -6.04 8.08
C VAL A 485 47.09 -5.65 9.14
N SER A 486 45.90 -6.24 9.07
CA SER A 486 44.80 -6.01 10.03
C SER A 486 44.96 -6.79 11.34
N GLY A 487 46.00 -7.62 11.47
CA GLY A 487 46.29 -8.38 12.68
C GLY A 487 45.57 -9.72 12.80
N MET A 488 45.04 -10.26 11.70
CA MET A 488 44.51 -11.62 11.60
C MET A 488 45.54 -12.48 10.85
N ALA A 489 46.17 -13.40 11.58
CA ALA A 489 47.33 -14.16 11.10
C ALA A 489 46.94 -15.45 10.39
#